data_AF-A0A357MPX0-F1
#
_entry.id   AF-A0A357MPX0-F1
#
_cell.length_a   1.000
_cell.length_b   1.000
_cell.length_c   1.000
_cell.angle_alpha   90.00
_cell.angle_beta   90.00
_cell.angle_gamma   90.00
#
_symmetry.space_group_name_H-M   'P 1'
#
loop_
_entity.id
_entity.type
_entity.pdbx_description
1 polymer ?
#
loop_
_entity_poly.entity_id
_entity_poly.type
_entity_poly.pdbx_seq_one_letter_code
_entity_poly.pdbx_strand_id
1 'polypeptide(L)'
;MKGRTVILDHLEGREAAALMVDGALDDLFLAGHAPPPGTIYRARADRPVKGQGGMFLSTPDGPAFLRQVKGLAPGDTLLVQVTGYAEPGKALPVTAKLLFKSRYAIVTPEAPGLNISRRIRDDDLRDVLLEIAHEVMDGADHGLILRSSCEGADPGEIAEDIAAMAGVAAQVMGDAMGAPERLLDGDGPHALACREWTAPAEVVTEPGGFARHGVIEAIAAARAPHVPLPGGASMHVEPTRALVAVDVNTGADSSPAAGLKANLAMARALPRALRVRGLGGQITL
;
A
#
# COMPACT_ATOMS: atom_id res chain seq x y z
N MET A 1 -4.56 10.41 23.94
CA MET A 1 -4.36 11.45 22.91
C MET A 1 -5.61 11.48 22.04
N LYS A 2 -6.22 12.64 21.81
CA LYS A 2 -7.30 12.78 20.82
C LYS A 2 -6.67 13.23 19.50
N GLY A 3 -7.11 12.68 18.38
CA GLY A 3 -6.59 13.02 17.06
C GLY A 3 -5.73 11.91 16.42
N ARG A 4 -5.09 12.27 15.30
CA ARG A 4 -4.28 11.38 14.48
C ARG A 4 -2.81 11.74 14.62
N THR A 5 -1.98 10.74 14.83
CA THR A 5 -0.52 10.89 14.87
C THR A 5 0.12 9.83 13.98
N VAL A 6 0.90 10.26 13.00
CA VAL A 6 1.77 9.42 12.19
C VAL A 6 3.13 9.42 12.85
N ILE A 7 3.64 8.24 13.19
CA ILE A 7 4.91 8.10 13.89
C ILE A 7 5.84 7.28 12.99
N LEU A 8 6.95 7.89 12.59
CA LEU A 8 7.99 7.29 11.77
C LEU A 8 9.16 6.92 12.68
N ASP A 9 9.44 5.63 12.82
CA ASP A 9 10.49 5.14 13.73
C ASP A 9 11.09 3.83 13.20
N HIS A 10 11.81 3.11 14.05
CA HIS A 10 12.32 1.78 13.78
C HIS A 10 11.81 0.76 14.80
N LEU A 11 11.51 -0.45 14.34
CA LEU A 11 11.17 -1.59 15.16
C LEU A 11 12.21 -2.70 14.92
N GLU A 12 12.91 -3.12 15.98
CA GLU A 12 13.96 -4.15 15.89
C GLU A 12 15.04 -3.80 14.84
N GLY A 13 15.40 -2.51 14.73
CA GLY A 13 16.41 -2.02 13.79
C GLY A 13 15.93 -1.88 12.33
N ARG A 14 14.63 -2.09 12.06
CA ARG A 14 14.03 -1.96 10.73
C ARG A 14 13.08 -0.78 10.68
N GLU A 15 13.03 -0.10 9.53
CA GLU A 15 12.10 1.00 9.30
C GLU A 15 10.66 0.56 9.59
N ALA A 16 9.90 1.41 10.28
CA ALA A 16 8.51 1.17 10.60
C ALA A 16 7.74 2.49 10.68
N ALA A 17 6.47 2.46 10.30
CA ALA A 17 5.56 3.59 10.48
C ALA A 17 4.29 3.11 11.18
N ALA A 18 3.78 3.90 12.12
CA ALA A 18 2.55 3.62 12.84
C ALA A 18 1.57 4.80 12.74
N LEU A 19 0.31 4.49 12.48
CA LEU A 19 -0.78 5.46 12.54
C LEU A 19 -1.56 5.23 13.84
N MET A 20 -1.53 6.22 14.73
CA MET A 20 -2.32 6.24 15.95
C MET A 20 -3.55 7.12 15.76
N VAL A 21 -4.73 6.61 16.11
CA VAL A 21 -6.00 7.34 16.07
C VAL A 21 -6.66 7.22 17.43
N ASP A 22 -6.87 8.37 18.08
CA ASP A 22 -7.49 8.47 19.41
C ASP A 22 -6.84 7.54 20.47
N GLY A 23 -5.51 7.39 20.39
CA GLY A 23 -4.72 6.57 21.30
C GLY A 23 -4.71 5.07 20.99
N ALA A 24 -5.29 4.65 19.86
CA ALA A 24 -5.23 3.27 19.40
C ALA A 24 -4.44 3.15 18.09
N LEU A 25 -3.71 2.05 17.93
CA LEU A 25 -3.05 1.71 16.67
C LEU A 25 -4.11 1.43 15.60
N ASP A 26 -4.12 2.26 14.55
CA ASP A 26 -5.04 2.15 13.42
C ASP A 26 -4.41 1.42 12.23
N ASP A 27 -3.13 1.65 11.99
CA ASP A 27 -2.37 1.08 10.89
C ASP A 27 -0.88 0.95 11.24
N LEU A 28 -0.20 0.03 10.58
CA LEU A 28 1.21 -0.29 10.82
C LEU A 28 1.88 -0.76 9.53
N PHE A 29 2.95 -0.07 9.12
CA PHE A 29 3.86 -0.52 8.08
C PHE A 29 5.18 -0.94 8.69
N LEU A 30 5.67 -2.12 8.29
CA LEU A 30 6.92 -2.70 8.78
C LEU A 30 7.79 -3.09 7.60
N ALA A 31 9.07 -2.72 7.65
CA ALA A 31 10.02 -3.14 6.63
C ALA A 31 10.25 -4.66 6.72
N GLY A 32 10.00 -5.33 5.60
CA GLY A 32 10.30 -6.75 5.41
C GLY A 32 11.69 -6.97 4.82
N HIS A 33 12.06 -8.24 4.66
CA HIS A 33 13.28 -8.63 3.95
C HIS A 33 13.04 -8.85 2.45
N ALA A 34 11.78 -9.03 2.06
CA ALA A 34 11.40 -9.20 0.66
C ALA A 34 11.24 -7.82 -0.01
N PRO A 35 11.48 -7.73 -1.33
CA PRO A 35 11.23 -6.52 -2.09
C PRO A 35 9.79 -6.02 -1.90
N PRO A 36 9.58 -4.74 -1.52
CA PRO A 36 8.24 -4.21 -1.30
C PRO A 36 7.46 -4.09 -2.62
N PRO A 37 6.12 -4.15 -2.57
CA PRO A 37 5.28 -3.80 -3.70
C PRO A 37 5.64 -2.42 -4.26
N GLY A 38 5.68 -2.31 -5.58
CA GLY A 38 6.16 -1.12 -6.27
C GLY A 38 7.59 -1.26 -6.80
N THR A 39 8.40 -2.19 -6.27
CA THR A 39 9.75 -2.48 -6.79
C THR A 39 9.68 -2.87 -8.27
N ILE A 40 10.56 -2.30 -9.10
CA ILE A 40 10.62 -2.55 -10.53
C ILE A 40 11.93 -3.25 -10.89
N TYR A 41 11.79 -4.30 -11.68
CA TYR A 41 12.91 -5.05 -12.25
C TYR A 41 12.92 -4.96 -13.75
N ARG A 42 14.12 -4.93 -14.32
CA ARG A 42 14.37 -5.56 -15.61
C ARG A 42 14.53 -7.05 -15.36
N ALA A 43 13.62 -7.85 -15.87
CA ALA A 43 13.57 -9.28 -15.67
C ALA A 43 13.83 -10.03 -16.98
N ARG A 44 14.24 -11.29 -16.86
CA ARG A 44 14.40 -12.18 -18.01
C ARG A 44 13.34 -13.28 -17.98
N ALA A 45 12.64 -13.48 -19.09
CA ALA A 45 11.69 -14.57 -19.25
C ALA A 45 12.41 -15.93 -19.29
N ASP A 46 11.99 -16.88 -18.46
CA ASP A 46 12.62 -18.20 -18.39
C ASP A 46 11.77 -19.30 -19.00
N ARG A 47 10.63 -19.61 -18.37
CA ARG A 47 9.80 -20.75 -18.79
C ARG A 47 8.31 -20.43 -18.71
N PRO A 48 7.53 -20.75 -19.77
CA PRO A 48 6.09 -20.59 -19.74
C PRO A 48 5.44 -21.69 -18.90
N VAL A 49 4.35 -21.34 -18.21
CA VAL A 49 3.53 -22.28 -17.45
C VAL A 49 2.22 -22.52 -18.21
N LYS A 50 2.27 -23.43 -19.18
CA LYS A 50 1.17 -23.68 -20.13
C LYS A 50 -0.17 -24.01 -19.45
N GLY A 51 -0.15 -24.67 -18.29
CA GLY A 51 -1.38 -25.04 -17.55
C GLY A 51 -1.98 -23.95 -16.66
N GLN A 52 -1.21 -22.91 -16.29
CA GLN A 52 -1.67 -21.84 -15.37
C GLN A 52 -1.78 -20.48 -16.06
N GLY A 53 -1.30 -20.35 -17.31
CA GLY A 53 -1.29 -19.08 -18.04
C GLY A 53 -0.35 -18.05 -17.39
N GLY A 54 0.95 -18.18 -17.65
CA GLY A 54 1.95 -17.25 -17.13
C GLY A 54 3.38 -17.59 -17.54
N MET A 55 4.32 -16.77 -17.08
CA MET A 55 5.75 -16.90 -17.34
C MET A 55 6.51 -16.77 -16.01
N PHE A 56 7.43 -17.70 -15.75
CA PHE A 56 8.45 -17.50 -14.72
C PHE A 56 9.55 -16.60 -15.25
N LEU A 57 9.98 -15.65 -14.42
CA LEU A 57 11.02 -14.69 -14.73
C LEU A 57 12.15 -14.80 -13.72
N SER A 58 13.37 -14.51 -14.16
CA SER A 58 14.53 -14.33 -13.32
C SER A 58 14.71 -12.85 -12.98
N THR A 59 14.89 -12.56 -11.69
CA THR A 59 15.24 -11.24 -11.15
C THR A 59 16.42 -11.38 -10.18
N PRO A 60 17.14 -10.30 -9.84
CA PRO A 60 18.19 -10.33 -8.82
C PRO A 60 17.72 -10.86 -7.46
N ASP A 61 16.44 -10.69 -7.12
CA ASP A 61 15.85 -11.11 -5.84
C ASP A 61 15.15 -12.47 -5.89
N GLY A 62 15.45 -13.24 -6.94
CA GLY A 62 14.94 -14.59 -7.14
C GLY A 62 13.82 -14.68 -8.19
N PRO A 63 13.09 -15.81 -8.21
CA PRO A 63 12.10 -16.06 -9.24
C PRO A 63 10.87 -15.17 -9.06
N ALA A 64 10.40 -14.59 -10.15
CA ALA A 64 9.14 -13.88 -10.24
C ALA A 64 8.15 -14.63 -11.15
N PHE A 65 6.86 -14.37 -10.95
CA PHE A 65 5.79 -14.97 -11.73
C PHE A 65 4.87 -13.90 -12.30
N LEU A 66 4.81 -13.85 -13.62
CA LEU A 66 3.97 -12.95 -14.39
C LEU A 66 2.75 -13.72 -14.93
N ARG A 67 1.54 -13.30 -14.55
CA ARG A 67 0.29 -13.91 -15.00
C ARG A 67 -0.12 -13.41 -16.39
N GLN A 68 -0.78 -14.28 -17.16
CA GLN A 68 -1.54 -13.93 -18.37
C GLN A 68 -0.76 -13.20 -19.47
N VAL A 69 0.35 -13.78 -19.93
CA VAL A 69 1.15 -13.20 -21.02
C VAL A 69 0.86 -13.89 -22.34
N LYS A 70 0.64 -13.09 -23.39
CA LYS A 70 0.66 -13.53 -24.80
C LYS A 70 1.93 -13.00 -25.45
N GLY A 71 2.57 -13.82 -26.30
CA GLY A 71 3.66 -13.37 -27.16
C GLY A 71 5.04 -13.23 -26.52
N LEU A 72 5.24 -13.68 -25.27
CA LEU A 72 6.54 -13.66 -24.60
C LEU A 72 7.27 -14.99 -24.79
N ALA A 73 8.51 -14.94 -25.27
CA ALA A 73 9.38 -16.08 -25.47
C ALA A 73 10.43 -16.21 -24.35
N PRO A 74 10.89 -17.43 -24.03
CA PRO A 74 12.08 -17.62 -23.19
C PRO A 74 13.28 -16.82 -23.70
N GLY A 75 13.94 -16.10 -22.80
CA GLY A 75 15.07 -15.22 -23.09
C GLY A 75 14.71 -13.75 -23.25
N ASP A 76 13.44 -13.43 -23.50
CA ASP A 76 12.99 -12.04 -23.64
C ASP A 76 13.26 -11.25 -22.36
N THR A 77 13.65 -9.99 -22.54
CA THR A 77 13.84 -9.04 -21.44
C THR A 77 12.64 -8.12 -21.38
N LEU A 78 12.14 -7.87 -20.17
CA LEU A 78 10.99 -7.00 -19.95
C LEU A 78 11.02 -6.35 -18.58
N LEU A 79 10.37 -5.19 -18.47
CA LEU A 79 10.15 -4.52 -17.20
C LEU A 79 8.96 -5.14 -16.48
N VAL A 80 9.11 -5.38 -15.18
CA VAL A 80 8.03 -5.87 -14.33
C VAL A 80 8.04 -5.20 -12.97
N GLN A 81 6.86 -5.00 -12.41
CA GLN A 81 6.66 -4.40 -11.10
C GLN A 81 6.09 -5.42 -10.11
N VAL A 82 6.65 -5.45 -8.90
CA VAL A 82 6.15 -6.27 -7.79
C VAL A 82 4.79 -5.76 -7.34
N THR A 83 3.82 -6.67 -7.29
CA THR A 83 2.42 -6.35 -6.95
C THR A 83 2.06 -6.70 -5.50
N GLY A 84 2.87 -7.51 -4.83
CA GLY A 84 2.59 -8.04 -3.52
C GLY A 84 3.77 -8.86 -2.97
N TYR A 85 3.69 -9.23 -1.70
CA TYR A 85 4.66 -10.11 -1.09
C TYR A 85 4.42 -11.57 -1.50
N ALA A 86 5.50 -12.32 -1.74
CA ALA A 86 5.42 -13.75 -1.96
C ALA A 86 5.27 -14.51 -0.62
N GLU A 87 4.44 -15.55 -0.62
CA GLU A 87 4.46 -16.54 0.46
C GLU A 87 5.78 -17.34 0.41
N PRO A 88 6.23 -17.91 1.54
CA PRO A 88 7.41 -18.77 1.57
C PRO A 88 7.36 -19.87 0.49
N GLY A 89 8.42 -19.93 -0.33
CA GLY A 89 8.54 -20.90 -1.42
C GLY A 89 7.76 -20.56 -2.70
N LYS A 90 7.01 -19.45 -2.74
CA LYS A 90 6.37 -18.94 -3.97
C LYS A 90 7.24 -17.86 -4.62
N ALA A 91 7.09 -17.73 -5.94
CA ALA A 91 7.74 -16.67 -6.71
C ALA A 91 7.08 -15.30 -6.47
N LEU A 92 7.86 -14.22 -6.67
CA LEU A 92 7.38 -12.84 -6.54
C LEU A 92 6.24 -12.56 -7.53
N PRO A 93 5.05 -12.13 -7.08
CA PRO A 93 3.96 -11.82 -7.99
C PRO A 93 4.22 -10.47 -8.67
N VAL A 94 4.30 -10.47 -10.00
CA VAL A 94 4.62 -9.25 -10.77
C VAL A 94 3.62 -8.96 -11.89
N THR A 95 3.64 -7.71 -12.36
CA THR A 95 2.89 -7.21 -13.52
C THR A 95 3.84 -6.55 -14.51
N ALA A 96 3.56 -6.65 -15.82
CA ALA A 96 4.25 -5.86 -16.84
C ALA A 96 3.65 -4.44 -16.98
N LYS A 97 2.46 -4.20 -16.44
CA LYS A 97 1.81 -2.88 -16.43
C LYS A 97 2.37 -2.05 -15.28
N LEU A 98 3.42 -1.28 -15.55
CA LEU A 98 4.08 -0.44 -14.56
C LEU A 98 3.20 0.76 -14.16
N LEU A 99 3.22 1.10 -12.88
CA LEU A 99 2.62 2.31 -12.33
C LEU A 99 3.62 2.98 -11.39
N PHE A 100 3.87 4.27 -11.60
CA PHE A 100 4.73 5.08 -10.75
C PHE A 100 3.84 5.95 -9.86
N LYS A 101 3.94 5.79 -8.54
CA LYS A 101 2.99 6.39 -7.60
C LYS A 101 3.75 7.26 -6.61
N SER A 102 3.38 8.51 -6.54
CA SER A 102 3.80 9.45 -5.51
C SER A 102 2.61 9.87 -4.66
N ARG A 103 2.81 10.85 -3.77
CA ARG A 103 1.74 11.37 -2.92
C ARG A 103 0.62 12.00 -3.74
N TYR A 104 0.91 12.77 -4.78
CA TYR A 104 -0.10 13.52 -5.53
C TYR A 104 -0.42 12.90 -6.89
N ALA A 105 0.51 12.17 -7.49
CA ALA A 105 0.40 11.67 -8.86
C ALA A 105 0.52 10.15 -8.99
N ILE A 106 -0.05 9.64 -10.08
CA ILE A 106 0.24 8.31 -10.62
C ILE A 106 0.57 8.47 -12.10
N VAL A 107 1.81 8.19 -12.49
CA VAL A 107 2.22 8.18 -13.90
C VAL A 107 1.94 6.80 -14.48
N THR A 108 1.31 6.78 -15.66
CA THR A 108 0.83 5.58 -16.35
C THR A 108 1.47 5.47 -17.74
N PRO A 109 2.66 4.84 -17.87
CA PRO A 109 3.39 4.80 -19.13
C PRO A 109 2.63 4.17 -20.30
N GLU A 110 1.85 3.13 -20.04
CA GLU A 110 1.12 2.37 -21.08
C GLU A 110 -0.33 2.85 -21.31
N ALA A 111 -0.78 3.87 -20.57
CA ALA A 111 -2.15 4.38 -20.67
C ALA A 111 -2.10 5.91 -20.74
N PRO A 112 -2.16 6.50 -21.95
CA PRO A 112 -2.06 7.95 -22.13
C PRO A 112 -3.31 8.68 -21.61
N GLY A 113 -3.14 9.98 -21.35
CA GLY A 113 -4.21 10.89 -20.91
C GLY A 113 -4.02 11.42 -19.49
N LEU A 114 -4.52 12.63 -19.26
CA LEU A 114 -4.48 13.31 -17.97
C LEU A 114 -5.83 13.19 -17.28
N ASN A 115 -5.83 12.64 -16.07
CA ASN A 115 -7.04 12.34 -15.32
C ASN A 115 -6.95 12.90 -13.90
N ILE A 116 -8.08 13.33 -13.37
CA ILE A 116 -8.21 13.76 -11.98
C ILE A 116 -9.13 12.79 -11.22
N SER A 117 -8.75 12.45 -9.99
CA SER A 117 -9.56 11.65 -9.08
C SER A 117 -11.01 12.14 -9.03
N ARG A 118 -11.96 11.19 -9.18
CA ARG A 118 -13.41 11.44 -9.07
C ARG A 118 -13.86 11.89 -7.68
N ARG A 119 -12.97 11.84 -6.67
CA ARG A 119 -13.26 12.33 -5.31
C ARG A 119 -13.15 13.85 -5.22
N ILE A 120 -12.34 14.48 -6.08
CA ILE A 120 -12.20 15.93 -6.15
C ILE A 120 -13.42 16.45 -6.92
N ARG A 121 -14.29 17.17 -6.21
CA ARG A 121 -15.56 17.72 -6.75
C ARG A 121 -15.53 19.22 -6.98
N ASP A 122 -14.51 19.89 -6.47
CA ASP A 122 -14.29 21.31 -6.65
C ASP A 122 -13.80 21.56 -8.08
N ASP A 123 -14.61 22.26 -8.88
CA ASP A 123 -14.32 22.51 -10.29
C ASP A 123 -13.15 23.48 -10.49
N ASP A 124 -13.01 24.49 -9.62
CA ASP A 124 -11.90 25.46 -9.70
C ASP A 124 -10.57 24.75 -9.42
N LEU A 125 -10.53 23.88 -8.41
CA LEU A 125 -9.35 23.07 -8.12
C LEU A 125 -9.04 22.11 -9.29
N ARG A 126 -10.06 21.54 -9.94
CA ARG A 126 -9.85 20.65 -11.09
C ARG A 126 -9.21 21.37 -12.25
N ASP A 127 -9.63 22.60 -12.53
CA ASP A 127 -9.05 23.43 -13.60
C ASP A 127 -7.57 23.74 -13.32
N VAL A 128 -7.24 24.16 -12.09
CA VAL A 128 -5.86 24.40 -11.66
C VAL A 128 -5.00 23.13 -11.81
N LEU A 129 -5.51 21.99 -11.36
CA LEU A 129 -4.81 20.71 -11.46
C LEU A 129 -4.60 20.26 -12.92
N LEU A 130 -5.57 20.52 -13.81
CA LEU A 130 -5.43 20.23 -15.23
C LEU A 130 -4.38 21.13 -15.89
N GLU A 131 -4.31 22.41 -15.52
CA GLU A 131 -3.31 23.34 -16.03
C GLU A 131 -1.90 22.88 -15.67
N ILE A 132 -1.67 22.58 -14.39
CA ILE A 132 -0.39 22.02 -13.90
C ILE A 132 -0.05 20.72 -14.62
N ALA A 133 -1.01 19.82 -14.77
CA ALA A 133 -0.80 18.54 -15.43
C ALA A 133 -0.39 18.73 -16.91
N HIS A 134 -1.03 19.65 -17.64
CA HIS A 134 -0.67 19.93 -19.02
C HIS A 134 0.72 20.58 -19.14
N GLU A 135 1.04 21.53 -18.28
CA GLU A 135 2.34 22.20 -18.30
C GLU A 135 3.48 21.23 -18.01
N VAL A 136 3.36 20.42 -16.96
CA VAL A 136 4.45 19.52 -16.53
C VAL A 136 4.58 18.30 -17.45
N MET A 137 3.48 17.78 -17.97
CA MET A 137 3.48 16.59 -18.85
C MET A 137 3.57 16.95 -20.33
N ASP A 138 3.85 18.21 -20.70
CA ASP A 138 3.93 18.60 -22.11
C ASP A 138 5.02 17.79 -22.83
N GLY A 139 4.66 17.22 -23.98
CA GLY A 139 5.53 16.33 -24.76
C GLY A 139 5.83 14.97 -24.14
N ALA A 140 5.25 14.60 -22.99
CA ALA A 140 5.45 13.29 -22.39
C ALA A 140 4.52 12.23 -23.03
N ASP A 141 5.06 11.05 -23.34
CA ASP A 141 4.30 9.92 -23.88
C ASP A 141 3.49 9.16 -22.80
N HIS A 142 3.57 9.59 -21.53
CA HIS A 142 2.96 8.91 -20.39
C HIS A 142 1.64 9.57 -19.99
N GLY A 143 0.69 8.78 -19.51
CA GLY A 143 -0.50 9.33 -18.84
C GLY A 143 -0.21 9.73 -17.39
N LEU A 144 -1.15 10.47 -16.82
CA LEU A 144 -1.10 10.97 -15.45
C LEU A 144 -2.48 10.85 -14.79
N ILE A 145 -2.50 10.45 -13.53
CA ILE A 145 -3.69 10.49 -12.68
C ILE A 145 -3.35 11.29 -11.42
N LEU A 146 -4.02 12.42 -11.22
CA LEU A 146 -3.93 13.20 -9.99
C LEU A 146 -4.85 12.62 -8.91
N ARG A 147 -4.28 12.41 -7.73
CA ARG A 147 -4.89 11.72 -6.58
C ARG A 147 -5.72 12.72 -5.75
N SER A 148 -6.63 12.21 -4.91
CA SER A 148 -7.42 13.07 -4.02
C SER A 148 -6.58 13.76 -2.94
N SER A 149 -5.35 13.31 -2.71
CA SER A 149 -4.36 13.98 -1.84
C SER A 149 -3.95 15.36 -2.34
N CYS A 150 -4.25 15.74 -3.58
CA CYS A 150 -4.03 17.10 -4.08
C CYS A 150 -4.93 18.13 -3.37
N GLU A 151 -6.05 17.72 -2.76
CA GLU A 151 -6.94 18.64 -2.06
C GLU A 151 -6.23 19.31 -0.87
N GLY A 152 -6.10 20.63 -0.92
CA GLY A 152 -5.44 21.42 0.12
C GLY A 152 -3.90 21.38 0.09
N ALA A 153 -3.30 20.77 -0.93
CA ALA A 153 -1.85 20.82 -1.15
C ALA A 153 -1.46 22.05 -1.98
N ASP A 154 -0.19 22.46 -1.86
CA ASP A 154 0.34 23.59 -2.61
C ASP A 154 0.50 23.24 -4.11
N PRO A 155 0.06 24.10 -5.04
CA PRO A 155 0.20 23.86 -6.48
C PRO A 155 1.65 23.60 -6.94
N GLY A 156 2.62 24.29 -6.35
CA GLY A 156 4.04 24.11 -6.66
C GLY A 156 4.54 22.75 -6.20
N GLU A 157 4.20 22.33 -4.98
CA GLU A 157 4.52 20.98 -4.49
C GLU A 157 3.92 19.88 -5.39
N ILE A 158 2.71 20.08 -5.88
CA ILE A 158 2.06 19.14 -6.81
C ILE A 158 2.83 19.08 -8.14
N ALA A 159 3.20 20.24 -8.70
CA ALA A 159 3.95 20.32 -9.95
C ALA A 159 5.33 19.62 -9.84
N GLU A 160 6.06 19.88 -8.76
CA GLU A 160 7.35 19.24 -8.46
C GLU A 160 7.21 17.72 -8.31
N ASP A 161 6.18 17.23 -7.61
CA ASP A 161 5.90 15.80 -7.42
C ASP A 161 5.57 15.10 -8.75
N ILE A 162 4.77 15.73 -9.62
CA ILE A 162 4.48 15.22 -10.97
C ILE A 162 5.77 15.13 -11.78
N ALA A 163 6.56 16.21 -11.83
CA ALA A 163 7.77 16.28 -12.62
C ALA A 163 8.79 15.20 -12.18
N ALA A 164 8.96 15.04 -10.86
CA ALA A 164 9.82 14.02 -10.29
C ALA A 164 9.37 12.61 -10.69
N MET A 165 8.07 12.30 -10.57
CA MET A 165 7.56 10.99 -10.98
C MET A 165 7.61 10.74 -12.48
N ALA A 166 7.34 11.75 -13.30
CA ALA A 166 7.45 11.65 -14.75
C ALA A 166 8.91 11.35 -15.16
N GLY A 167 9.88 12.01 -14.51
CA GLY A 167 11.31 11.76 -14.70
C GLY A 167 11.72 10.33 -14.33
N VAL A 168 11.28 9.84 -13.16
CA VAL A 168 11.55 8.45 -12.74
C VAL A 168 10.93 7.46 -13.73
N ALA A 169 9.69 7.70 -14.17
CA ALA A 169 9.03 6.86 -15.16
C ALA A 169 9.82 6.83 -16.47
N ALA A 170 10.20 7.99 -17.02
CA ALA A 170 10.97 8.07 -18.26
C ALA A 170 12.32 7.35 -18.15
N GLN A 171 13.03 7.51 -17.03
CA GLN A 171 14.30 6.83 -16.79
C GLN A 171 14.14 5.31 -16.77
N VAL A 172 13.18 4.79 -16.01
CA VAL A 172 12.95 3.34 -15.89
C VAL A 172 12.45 2.75 -17.20
N MET A 173 11.54 3.44 -17.90
CA MET A 173 11.01 2.99 -19.18
C MET A 173 12.08 3.01 -20.29
N GLY A 174 13.06 3.93 -20.20
CA GLY A 174 14.21 3.97 -21.09
C GLY A 174 15.23 2.84 -20.87
N ASP A 175 15.20 2.18 -19.70
CA ASP A 175 16.16 1.14 -19.31
C ASP A 175 15.62 -0.30 -19.49
N ALA A 176 14.85 -0.52 -20.56
CA ALA A 176 14.17 -1.79 -20.83
C ALA A 176 15.09 -2.92 -21.34
N MET A 177 16.35 -2.62 -21.69
CA MET A 177 17.31 -3.58 -22.24
C MET A 177 18.48 -3.84 -21.30
N GLY A 178 19.06 -5.05 -21.35
CA GLY A 178 20.24 -5.40 -20.56
C GLY A 178 20.04 -6.62 -19.68
N ALA A 179 21.00 -6.87 -18.78
CA ALA A 179 20.94 -7.98 -17.84
C ALA A 179 19.88 -7.73 -16.75
N PRO A 180 19.35 -8.79 -16.10
CA PRO A 180 18.40 -8.63 -15.02
C PRO A 180 18.92 -7.72 -13.90
N GLU A 181 18.12 -6.73 -13.52
CA GLU A 181 18.52 -5.68 -12.57
C GLU A 181 17.29 -5.16 -11.81
N ARG A 182 17.50 -4.68 -10.58
CA ARG A 182 16.50 -3.92 -9.83
C ARG A 182 16.67 -2.44 -10.19
N LEU A 183 15.69 -1.89 -10.91
CA LEU A 183 15.77 -0.52 -11.44
C LEU A 183 15.19 0.52 -10.46
N LEU A 184 14.21 0.12 -9.67
CA LEU A 184 13.56 1.00 -8.69
C LEU A 184 13.17 0.17 -7.47
N ASP A 185 13.54 0.62 -6.28
CA ASP A 185 13.02 0.08 -5.03
C ASP A 185 11.58 0.58 -4.80
N GLY A 186 10.70 -0.30 -4.33
CA GLY A 186 9.39 0.14 -3.85
C GLY A 186 9.51 0.90 -2.52
N ASP A 187 8.50 1.72 -2.21
CA ASP A 187 8.49 2.54 -1.00
C ASP A 187 8.67 1.72 0.29
N GLY A 188 9.62 2.17 1.12
CA GLY A 188 9.74 1.75 2.51
C GLY A 188 8.56 2.26 3.36
N PRO A 189 8.37 1.72 4.57
CA PRO A 189 7.30 2.12 5.49
C PRO A 189 7.09 3.63 5.67
N HIS A 190 8.16 4.43 5.74
CA HIS A 190 8.06 5.87 5.92
C HIS A 190 7.50 6.57 4.67
N ALA A 191 8.07 6.26 3.50
CA ALA A 191 7.57 6.78 2.23
C ALA A 191 6.12 6.33 1.97
N LEU A 192 5.83 5.06 2.25
CA LEU A 192 4.49 4.48 2.12
C LEU A 192 3.49 5.17 3.05
N ALA A 193 3.85 5.44 4.30
CA ALA A 193 3.03 6.22 5.23
C ALA A 193 2.72 7.61 4.68
N CYS A 194 3.74 8.35 4.23
CA CYS A 194 3.57 9.67 3.62
C CYS A 194 2.69 9.62 2.35
N ARG A 195 2.75 8.54 1.58
CA ARG A 195 1.99 8.38 0.33
C ARG A 195 0.53 7.96 0.56
N GLU A 196 0.26 7.13 1.56
CA GLU A 196 -1.06 6.50 1.76
C GLU A 196 -1.87 7.15 2.89
N TRP A 197 -1.23 7.60 3.97
CA TRP A 197 -1.91 8.25 5.10
C TRP A 197 -2.05 9.75 4.85
N THR A 198 -3.10 10.08 4.09
CA THR A 198 -3.36 11.43 3.57
C THR A 198 -4.19 12.31 4.51
N ALA A 199 -4.85 11.73 5.51
CA ALA A 199 -5.62 12.50 6.47
C ALA A 199 -4.70 13.39 7.34
N PRO A 200 -5.13 14.63 7.69
CA PRO A 200 -4.35 15.48 8.57
C PRO A 200 -4.00 14.77 9.88
N ALA A 201 -2.71 14.79 10.22
CA ALA A 201 -2.15 14.14 11.39
C ALA A 201 -0.90 14.91 11.86
N GLU A 202 -0.63 14.86 13.16
CA GLU A 202 0.68 15.20 13.71
C GLU A 202 1.71 14.18 13.20
N VAL A 203 2.86 14.63 12.71
CA VAL A 203 3.93 13.75 12.23
C VAL A 203 5.09 13.78 13.21
N VAL A 204 5.40 12.63 13.80
CA VAL A 204 6.49 12.42 14.75
C VAL A 204 7.60 11.66 14.04
N THR A 205 8.80 12.23 14.03
CA THR A 205 9.97 11.64 13.34
C THR A 205 11.17 11.48 14.26
N GLU A 206 11.10 11.99 15.49
CA GLU A 206 12.21 11.90 16.43
C GLU A 206 12.37 10.44 16.91
N PRO A 207 13.61 9.94 17.06
CA PRO A 207 13.87 8.59 17.52
C PRO A 207 13.12 8.23 18.81
N GLY A 208 12.71 6.97 18.94
CA GLY A 208 11.96 6.48 20.10
C GLY A 208 10.53 7.02 20.19
N GLY A 209 9.98 7.52 19.08
CA GLY A 209 8.58 7.91 18.96
C GLY A 209 7.64 6.74 19.29
N PHE A 210 7.99 5.50 18.91
CA PHE A 210 7.16 4.34 19.20
C PHE A 210 6.97 4.10 20.70
N ALA A 211 8.04 4.22 21.49
CA ALA A 211 7.96 4.08 22.94
C ALA A 211 7.21 5.26 23.59
N ARG A 212 7.51 6.50 23.18
CA ARG A 212 6.88 7.70 23.75
C ARG A 212 5.37 7.77 23.51
N HIS A 213 4.90 7.25 22.39
CA HIS A 213 3.50 7.34 21.98
C HIS A 213 2.72 6.03 22.18
N GLY A 214 3.28 5.05 22.90
CA GLY A 214 2.59 3.81 23.26
C GLY A 214 2.37 2.83 22.09
N VAL A 215 3.14 2.97 21.00
CA VAL A 215 3.01 2.12 19.81
C VAL A 215 3.45 0.69 20.14
N ILE A 216 4.50 0.52 20.95
CA ILE A 216 5.03 -0.81 21.30
C ILE A 216 3.97 -1.64 22.04
N GLU A 217 3.31 -1.04 23.02
CA GLU A 217 2.23 -1.64 23.79
C GLU A 217 1.02 -1.92 22.90
N ALA A 218 0.69 -1.01 21.98
CA ALA A 218 -0.41 -1.18 21.04
C ALA A 218 -0.14 -2.32 20.03
N ILE A 219 1.10 -2.47 19.54
CA ILE A 219 1.52 -3.60 18.70
C ILE A 219 1.40 -4.91 19.50
N ALA A 220 1.89 -4.93 20.74
CA ALA A 220 1.79 -6.12 21.59
C ALA A 220 0.32 -6.51 21.85
N ALA A 221 -0.53 -5.54 22.13
CA ALA A 221 -1.97 -5.75 22.32
C ALA A 221 -2.65 -6.26 21.03
N ALA A 222 -2.25 -5.73 19.87
CA ALA A 222 -2.78 -6.17 18.57
C ALA A 222 -2.47 -7.65 18.26
N ARG A 223 -1.45 -8.25 18.88
CA ARG A 223 -1.14 -9.69 18.68
C ARG A 223 -2.12 -10.62 19.39
N ALA A 224 -2.81 -10.15 20.43
CA ALA A 224 -3.81 -10.97 21.12
C ALA A 224 -5.03 -11.20 20.21
N PRO A 225 -5.64 -12.39 20.20
CA PRO A 225 -6.85 -12.64 19.41
C PRO A 225 -8.05 -11.85 19.94
N HIS A 226 -8.14 -11.66 21.26
CA HIS A 226 -9.20 -10.89 21.91
C HIS A 226 -9.07 -9.39 21.62
N VAL A 227 -10.17 -8.77 21.16
CA VAL A 227 -10.30 -7.33 20.91
C VAL A 227 -11.49 -6.78 21.69
N PRO A 228 -11.27 -5.87 22.66
CA PRO A 228 -12.37 -5.23 23.37
C PRO A 228 -13.16 -4.29 22.46
N LEU A 229 -14.48 -4.27 22.64
CA LEU A 229 -15.40 -3.39 21.94
C LEU A 229 -16.16 -2.50 22.95
N PRO A 230 -16.74 -1.37 22.51
CA PRO A 230 -17.60 -0.53 23.35
C PRO A 230 -18.76 -1.31 23.99
N GLY A 231 -19.20 -0.87 25.17
CA GLY A 231 -20.34 -1.48 25.85
C GLY A 231 -20.06 -2.83 26.50
N GLY A 232 -18.79 -3.21 26.66
CA GLY A 232 -18.38 -4.48 27.29
C GLY A 232 -18.44 -5.68 26.34
N ALA A 233 -18.79 -5.47 25.08
CA ALA A 233 -18.68 -6.48 24.02
C ALA A 233 -17.20 -6.75 23.69
N SER A 234 -16.95 -7.84 22.99
CA SER A 234 -15.62 -8.16 22.46
C SER A 234 -15.72 -8.97 21.18
N MET A 235 -14.62 -9.04 20.44
CA MET A 235 -14.48 -10.01 19.34
C MET A 235 -13.16 -10.77 19.48
N HIS A 236 -13.09 -11.97 18.93
CA HIS A 236 -11.85 -12.75 18.77
C HIS A 236 -11.52 -12.82 17.29
N VAL A 237 -10.27 -12.52 16.91
CA VAL A 237 -9.79 -12.62 15.53
C VAL A 237 -8.68 -13.66 15.47
N GLU A 238 -8.97 -14.81 14.89
CA GLU A 238 -8.09 -15.98 14.92
C GLU A 238 -7.77 -16.47 13.51
N PRO A 239 -6.50 -16.34 13.06
CA PRO A 239 -6.08 -16.92 11.80
C PRO A 239 -5.94 -18.44 11.91
N THR A 240 -6.51 -19.16 10.95
CA THR A 240 -6.27 -20.58 10.71
C THR A 240 -5.42 -20.76 9.46
N ARG A 241 -5.17 -22.02 9.06
CA ARG A 241 -4.50 -22.30 7.78
C ARG A 241 -5.27 -21.81 6.55
N ALA A 242 -6.60 -21.79 6.60
CA ALA A 242 -7.44 -21.57 5.42
C ALA A 242 -8.22 -20.25 5.44
N LEU A 243 -8.54 -19.75 6.63
CA LEU A 243 -9.36 -18.55 6.84
C LEU A 243 -9.04 -17.88 8.16
N VAL A 244 -9.46 -16.63 8.31
CA VAL A 244 -9.52 -15.92 9.58
C VAL A 244 -10.93 -16.03 10.14
N ALA A 245 -11.07 -16.61 11.33
CA ALA A 245 -12.33 -16.71 12.03
C ALA A 245 -12.51 -15.51 12.96
N VAL A 246 -13.71 -14.94 12.96
CA VAL A 246 -14.07 -13.82 13.82
C VAL A 246 -15.30 -14.19 14.62
N ASP A 247 -15.16 -14.26 15.94
CA ASP A 247 -16.26 -14.49 16.89
C ASP A 247 -16.61 -13.19 17.62
N VAL A 248 -17.89 -12.95 17.92
CA VAL A 248 -18.36 -11.72 18.60
C VAL A 248 -19.21 -12.05 19.82
N ASN A 249 -18.87 -11.41 20.94
CA ASN A 249 -19.51 -11.61 22.22
C ASN A 249 -20.16 -10.31 22.70
N THR A 250 -21.41 -10.39 23.18
CA THR A 250 -22.16 -9.24 23.68
C THR A 250 -21.72 -8.76 25.08
N GLY A 251 -20.91 -9.56 25.77
CA GLY A 251 -20.50 -9.29 27.15
C GLY A 251 -21.68 -9.38 28.12
N ALA A 252 -21.74 -8.45 29.08
CA ALA A 252 -22.77 -8.41 30.11
C ALA A 252 -24.09 -7.71 29.69
N ASP A 253 -24.17 -7.13 28.48
CA ASP A 253 -25.42 -6.52 27.98
C ASP A 253 -26.43 -7.63 27.64
N SER A 254 -27.49 -7.73 28.45
CA SER A 254 -28.60 -8.67 28.27
C SER A 254 -29.84 -8.02 27.63
N SER A 255 -29.73 -6.77 27.16
CA SER A 255 -30.83 -6.10 26.49
C SER A 255 -31.15 -6.74 25.13
N PRO A 256 -32.39 -6.64 24.62
CA PRO A 256 -32.74 -7.15 23.29
C PRO A 256 -31.89 -6.56 22.14
N ALA A 257 -31.29 -5.39 22.36
CA ALA A 257 -30.43 -4.71 21.39
C ALA A 257 -28.94 -5.13 21.47
N ALA A 258 -28.55 -5.96 22.45
CA ALA A 258 -27.14 -6.29 22.71
C ALA A 258 -26.42 -6.86 21.48
N GLY A 259 -27.04 -7.83 20.80
CA GLY A 259 -26.47 -8.44 19.59
C GLY A 259 -26.25 -7.43 18.46
N LEU A 260 -27.22 -6.54 18.22
CA LEU A 260 -27.09 -5.50 17.19
C LEU A 260 -25.97 -4.51 17.54
N LYS A 261 -25.89 -4.05 18.80
CA LYS A 261 -24.83 -3.15 19.26
C LYS A 261 -23.44 -3.77 19.10
N ALA A 262 -23.29 -5.03 19.52
CA ALA A 262 -22.03 -5.77 19.41
C ALA A 262 -21.59 -5.93 17.95
N ASN A 263 -22.51 -6.32 17.06
CA ASN A 263 -22.24 -6.48 15.64
C ASN A 263 -21.84 -5.16 14.96
N LEU A 264 -22.53 -4.05 15.28
CA LEU A 264 -22.18 -2.73 14.76
C LEU A 264 -20.82 -2.25 15.27
N ALA A 265 -20.50 -2.52 16.53
CA ALA A 265 -19.20 -2.21 17.11
C ALA A 265 -18.08 -3.03 16.45
N MET A 266 -18.30 -4.34 16.27
CA MET A 266 -17.39 -5.25 15.57
C MET A 266 -17.17 -4.77 14.13
N ALA A 267 -18.23 -4.49 13.38
CA ALA A 267 -18.13 -4.06 11.98
C ALA A 267 -17.29 -2.77 11.80
N ARG A 268 -17.32 -1.87 12.79
CA ARG A 268 -16.47 -0.66 12.80
C ARG A 268 -15.01 -0.97 13.17
N ALA A 269 -14.78 -1.90 14.10
CA ALA A 269 -13.46 -2.20 14.64
C ALA A 269 -12.67 -3.24 13.82
N LEU A 270 -13.36 -4.15 13.12
CA LEU A 270 -12.76 -5.27 12.40
C LEU A 270 -11.76 -4.84 11.32
N PRO A 271 -12.03 -3.83 10.46
CA PRO A 271 -11.06 -3.43 9.43
C PRO A 271 -9.71 -3.03 10.03
N ARG A 272 -9.73 -2.27 11.13
CA ARG A 272 -8.53 -1.90 11.89
C ARG A 272 -7.82 -3.13 12.45
N ALA A 273 -8.59 -3.99 13.11
CA ALA A 273 -8.09 -5.21 13.76
C ALA A 273 -7.42 -6.19 12.79
N LEU A 274 -7.90 -6.28 11.55
CA LEU A 274 -7.27 -7.06 10.48
C LEU A 274 -6.00 -6.38 9.97
N ARG A 275 -6.06 -5.06 9.73
CA ARG A 275 -4.96 -4.27 9.16
C ARG A 275 -3.71 -4.30 10.05
N VAL A 276 -3.85 -4.00 11.33
CA VAL A 276 -2.72 -3.98 12.29
C VAL A 276 -2.07 -5.36 12.50
N ARG A 277 -2.78 -6.44 12.14
CA ARG A 277 -2.27 -7.81 12.19
C ARG A 277 -1.75 -8.31 10.83
N GLY A 278 -1.87 -7.52 9.76
CA GLY A 278 -1.54 -7.94 8.41
C GLY A 278 -2.40 -9.12 7.91
N LEU A 279 -3.64 -9.24 8.39
CA LEU A 279 -4.53 -10.34 8.03
C LEU A 279 -5.33 -10.02 6.76
N GLY A 280 -5.41 -10.98 5.85
CA GLY A 280 -6.17 -10.92 4.61
C GLY A 280 -6.58 -12.31 4.12
N GLY A 281 -7.23 -12.37 2.96
CA GLY A 281 -7.78 -13.61 2.41
C GLY A 281 -9.22 -13.88 2.86
N GLN A 282 -9.59 -15.14 3.03
CA GLN A 282 -10.94 -15.53 3.46
C GLN A 282 -11.15 -15.16 4.93
N ILE A 283 -12.16 -14.33 5.20
CA ILE A 283 -12.57 -13.91 6.54
C ILE A 283 -14.00 -14.40 6.77
N THR A 284 -14.22 -15.11 7.86
CA THR A 284 -15.53 -15.63 8.26
C THR A 284 -15.95 -14.99 9.58
N LEU A 285 -17.16 -14.43 9.58
CA LEU A 285 -17.83 -13.79 10.72
C LEU A 285 -18.98 -14.69 11.20
#